data_AF-A0A285IU42-F1
#
_entry.id   AF-A0A285IU42-F1
#
_cell.length_a   1.000
_cell.length_b   1.000
_cell.length_c   1.000
_cell.angle_alpha   90.00
_cell.angle_beta   90.00
_cell.angle_gamma   90.00
#
_symmetry.space_group_name_H-M   'P 1'
#
loop_
_entity.id
_entity.type
_entity.pdbx_description
1 polymer ?
#
loop_
_entity_poly.entity_id
_entity_poly.type
_entity_poly.pdbx_seq_one_letter_code
_entity_poly.pdbx_strand_id
1 'polypeptide(L)'
;MAAKQQLLEQLVDIAEPAYQLPLQIPAGAYILLVIAVGALAYTSWAYYKRWRYLAAKRQALALLNQLEAGAASQINQLLKRVIKHYAPAHPALTASTAQWQIFLQQQLPAKPLPLLTELLYQAGPDNQQNQQFYQFAQRWLQQLQPATLADSRRQVLAEETADV
;
A
#
# COMPACT_ATOMS: atom_id res chain seq x y z
N MET A 1 21.66 85.40 12.39
CA MET A 1 22.32 84.16 11.90
C MET A 1 22.37 83.08 12.98
N ALA A 2 22.58 83.42 14.27
CA ALA A 2 22.64 82.46 15.39
C ALA A 2 21.36 81.64 15.63
N ALA A 3 20.17 82.25 15.47
CA ALA A 3 18.89 81.55 15.68
C ALA A 3 18.67 80.35 14.72
N LYS A 4 19.25 80.40 13.52
CA LYS A 4 19.16 79.31 12.55
C LYS A 4 20.05 78.13 12.93
N GLN A 5 21.22 78.39 13.53
CA GLN A 5 22.11 77.34 14.04
C GLN A 5 21.49 76.62 15.24
N GLN A 6 20.82 77.34 16.15
CA GLN A 6 20.12 76.73 17.28
C GLN A 6 18.96 75.82 16.84
N LEU A 7 18.24 76.19 15.78
CA LEU A 7 17.20 75.34 15.17
C LEU A 7 17.77 74.07 14.53
N LEU A 8 18.99 74.14 13.98
CA LEU A 8 19.67 72.99 13.37
C LEU A 8 20.27 72.05 14.44
N GLU A 9 20.75 72.57 15.57
CA GLU A 9 21.18 71.76 16.71
C GLU A 9 20.01 71.04 17.39
N GLN A 10 18.79 71.59 17.36
CA GLN A 10 17.58 70.89 17.82
C GLN A 10 17.14 69.74 16.90
N LEU A 11 17.67 69.65 15.68
CA LEU A 11 17.35 68.58 14.71
C LEU A 11 18.29 67.38 14.80
N VAL A 12 19.30 67.39 15.68
CA VAL A 12 20.35 66.36 15.74
C VAL A 12 19.87 65.04 16.36
N ASP A 13 18.73 64.97 17.02
CA ASP A 13 18.42 63.78 17.82
C ASP A 13 16.99 63.26 17.65
N ILE A 14 16.61 62.96 16.41
CA ILE A 14 15.57 61.96 16.15
C ILE A 14 16.27 60.74 15.56
N ALA A 15 17.04 60.04 16.39
CA ALA A 15 17.50 58.71 16.08
C ALA A 15 16.27 57.78 16.03
N GLU A 16 15.96 57.25 14.84
CA GLU A 16 14.95 56.19 14.72
C GLU A 16 15.39 55.00 15.58
N PRO A 17 14.55 54.51 16.51
CA PRO A 17 14.91 53.34 17.28
C PRO A 17 15.09 52.19 16.30
N ALA A 18 16.26 51.55 16.31
CA ALA A 18 16.52 50.38 15.48
C ALA A 18 15.37 49.39 15.65
N TYR A 19 14.62 49.16 14.57
CA TYR A 19 13.43 48.33 14.57
C TYR A 19 13.86 46.87 14.79
N GLN A 20 14.00 46.49 16.06
CA GLN A 20 14.24 45.12 16.46
C GLN A 20 12.94 44.38 16.20
N LEU A 21 12.81 43.77 15.02
CA LEU A 21 11.77 42.79 14.76
C LEU A 21 11.87 41.76 15.90
N PRO A 22 10.90 41.73 16.84
CA PRO A 22 10.95 40.73 17.87
C PRO A 22 10.80 39.40 17.13
N LEU A 23 11.86 38.61 17.11
CA LEU A 23 11.84 37.22 16.63
C LEU A 23 11.08 36.33 17.64
N GLN A 24 10.04 36.90 18.25
CA GLN A 24 9.15 36.22 19.17
C GLN A 24 8.10 35.56 18.30
N ILE A 25 8.33 34.27 18.06
CA ILE A 25 7.32 33.41 17.46
C ILE A 25 6.08 33.51 18.34
N PRO A 26 4.93 33.99 17.81
CA PRO A 26 3.73 34.16 18.61
C PRO A 26 3.34 32.81 19.21
N ALA A 27 2.87 32.79 20.46
CA ALA A 27 2.59 31.55 21.18
C ALA A 27 1.68 30.58 20.38
N GLY A 28 0.77 31.10 19.56
CA GLY A 28 -0.09 30.32 18.66
C GLY A 28 0.65 29.57 17.54
N ALA A 29 1.83 30.01 17.12
CA ALA A 29 2.64 29.31 16.12
C ALA A 29 3.25 28.01 16.67
N TYR A 30 3.46 27.89 17.97
CA TYR A 30 3.86 26.60 18.57
C TYR A 30 2.74 25.57 18.48
N ILE A 31 1.47 25.98 18.63
CA ILE A 31 0.32 25.08 18.46
C ILE A 31 0.26 24.60 17.00
N LEU A 32 0.42 25.50 16.04
CA LEU A 32 0.49 25.14 14.62
C LEU A 32 1.66 24.21 14.32
N LEU A 33 2.83 24.45 14.92
CA LEU A 33 4.00 23.60 14.76
C LEU A 33 3.74 22.19 15.29
N VAL A 34 3.15 22.07 16.49
CA VAL A 34 2.78 20.76 17.06
C VAL A 34 1.78 20.02 16.18
N ILE A 35 0.76 20.72 15.66
CA ILE A 35 -0.21 20.13 14.74
C ILE A 35 0.47 19.69 13.43
N ALA A 36 1.34 20.52 12.87
CA ALA A 36 2.06 20.22 11.64
C ALA A 36 2.98 19.01 11.80
N VAL A 37 3.72 18.92 12.91
CA VAL A 37 4.58 17.77 13.23
C VAL A 37 3.73 16.52 13.46
N GLY A 38 2.61 16.63 14.19
CA GLY A 38 1.68 15.51 14.40
C GLY A 38 1.08 15.00 13.09
N ALA A 39 0.67 15.91 12.21
CA ALA A 39 0.16 15.56 10.88
C ALA A 39 1.24 14.89 10.01
N LEU A 40 2.47 15.40 10.03
CA LEU A 40 3.60 14.79 9.33
C LEU A 40 3.92 13.39 9.87
N ALA A 41 3.93 13.20 11.19
CA ALA A 41 4.16 11.90 11.80
C ALA A 41 3.04 10.91 11.43
N TYR A 42 1.78 11.33 11.51
CA TYR A 42 0.63 10.50 11.16
C TYR A 42 0.62 10.11 9.68
N THR A 43 0.83 11.09 8.79
CA THR A 43 0.89 10.85 7.34
C THR A 43 2.06 9.95 6.99
N SER A 44 3.25 10.19 7.56
CA SER A 44 4.43 9.35 7.35
C SER A 44 4.19 7.93 7.84
N TRP A 45 3.56 7.74 9.00
CA TRP A 45 3.22 6.43 9.51
C TRP A 45 2.22 5.69 8.61
N ALA A 46 1.17 6.38 8.16
CA ALA A 46 0.20 5.83 7.22
C ALA A 46 0.84 5.46 5.88
N TYR A 47 1.74 6.31 5.38
CA TYR A 47 2.52 6.06 4.17
C TYR A 47 3.44 4.87 4.34
N TYR A 48 4.18 4.79 5.45
CA TYR A 48 5.10 3.69 5.74
C TYR A 48 4.36 2.36 5.83
N LYS A 49 3.19 2.34 6.49
CA LYS A 49 2.30 1.17 6.52
C LYS A 49 1.98 0.75 5.09
N ARG A 50 1.44 1.66 4.26
CA ARG A 50 1.12 1.43 2.85
C ARG A 50 2.32 0.94 2.03
N TRP A 51 3.50 1.51 2.25
CA TRP A 51 4.73 1.13 1.54
C TRP A 51 5.20 -0.26 1.90
N ARG A 52 5.19 -0.62 3.19
CA ARG A 52 5.52 -1.98 3.62
C ARG A 52 4.54 -3.00 3.03
N TYR A 53 3.26 -2.64 2.88
CA TYR A 53 2.27 -3.51 2.23
C TYR A 53 2.50 -3.67 0.73
N LEU A 54 2.98 -2.64 0.03
CA LEU A 54 3.36 -2.74 -1.39
C LEU A 54 4.69 -3.48 -1.58
N ALA A 55 5.58 -3.46 -0.58
CA ALA A 55 6.86 -4.18 -0.65
C ALA A 55 6.65 -5.70 -0.74
N ALA A 56 5.71 -6.27 0.02
CA ALA A 56 5.38 -7.70 -0.06
C ALA A 56 4.88 -8.11 -1.45
N LYS A 57 4.06 -7.27 -2.10
CA LYS A 57 3.62 -7.45 -3.49
C LYS A 57 4.79 -7.42 -4.47
N ARG A 58 5.72 -6.47 -4.29
CA ARG A 58 6.94 -6.37 -5.12
C ARG A 58 7.82 -7.60 -4.96
N GLN A 59 7.99 -8.11 -3.74
CA GLN A 59 8.72 -9.34 -3.47
C GLN A 59 8.04 -10.55 -4.11
N ALA A 60 6.71 -10.67 -4.02
CA ALA A 60 5.96 -11.74 -4.67
C ALA A 60 6.11 -11.70 -6.20
N LEU A 61 6.07 -10.52 -6.81
CA LEU A 61 6.30 -10.36 -8.25
C LEU A 61 7.75 -10.70 -8.64
N ALA A 62 8.74 -10.32 -7.82
CA ALA A 62 10.13 -10.66 -8.05
C ALA A 62 10.35 -12.18 -7.99
N LEU A 63 9.75 -12.86 -7.01
CA LEU A 63 9.77 -14.32 -6.92
C LEU A 63 9.05 -14.97 -8.11
N LEU A 64 7.91 -14.43 -8.53
CA LEU A 64 7.21 -14.92 -9.72
C LEU A 64 8.10 -14.82 -10.97
N ASN A 65 8.81 -13.71 -11.17
CA ASN A 65 9.72 -13.56 -12.31
C ASN A 65 10.94 -14.50 -12.27
N GLN A 66 11.31 -15.00 -11.09
CA GLN A 66 12.38 -16.01 -10.95
C GLN A 66 11.86 -17.43 -11.22
N LEU A 67 10.55 -17.64 -11.14
CA LEU A 67 9.91 -18.92 -11.40
C LEU A 67 9.69 -19.10 -12.91
N GLU A 68 10.08 -20.24 -13.44
CA GLU A 68 9.77 -20.57 -14.83
C GLU A 68 8.27 -20.85 -15.01
N ALA A 69 7.74 -20.55 -16.20
CA ALA A 69 6.34 -20.79 -16.52
C ALA A 69 5.92 -22.26 -16.33
N GLY A 70 6.86 -23.21 -16.46
CA GLY A 70 6.63 -24.64 -16.24
C GLY A 70 6.46 -25.04 -14.76
N ALA A 71 6.75 -24.16 -13.80
CA ALA A 71 6.69 -24.45 -12.37
C ALA A 71 5.30 -24.14 -11.77
N ALA A 72 4.23 -24.64 -12.37
CA ALA A 72 2.84 -24.41 -11.95
C ALA A 72 2.59 -24.64 -10.45
N SER A 73 3.13 -25.72 -9.89
CA SER A 73 3.04 -26.03 -8.47
C SER A 73 3.68 -24.97 -7.58
N GLN A 74 4.87 -24.48 -7.95
CA GLN A 74 5.58 -23.45 -7.20
C GLN A 74 4.89 -22.09 -7.29
N ILE A 75 4.35 -21.75 -8.46
CA ILE A 75 3.51 -20.57 -8.66
C ILE A 75 2.29 -20.64 -7.74
N ASN A 76 1.58 -21.77 -7.70
CA ASN A 76 0.41 -21.95 -6.84
C ASN A 76 0.76 -21.83 -5.34
N GLN A 77 1.89 -22.39 -4.91
CA GLN A 77 2.39 -22.24 -3.54
C GLN A 77 2.74 -20.78 -3.22
N LEU A 78 3.32 -20.04 -4.17
CA LEU A 78 3.60 -18.62 -4.02
C LEU A 78 2.32 -17.83 -3.81
N LEU A 79 1.28 -18.06 -4.62
CA LEU A 79 -0.02 -17.39 -4.46
C LEU A 79 -0.63 -17.68 -3.08
N LYS A 80 -0.64 -18.94 -2.64
CA LYS A 80 -1.12 -19.30 -1.30
C LYS A 80 -0.31 -18.62 -0.20
N ARG A 81 1.02 -18.54 -0.33
CA ARG A 81 1.89 -17.85 0.63
C ARG A 81 1.61 -16.35 0.68
N VAL A 82 1.33 -15.73 -0.46
CA VAL A 82 0.95 -14.32 -0.56
C VAL A 82 -0.37 -14.08 0.17
N ILE A 83 -1.39 -14.92 -0.06
CA ILE A 83 -2.65 -14.82 0.69
C ILE A 83 -2.44 -15.03 2.19
N LYS A 84 -1.63 -16.02 2.60
CA LYS A 84 -1.29 -16.24 4.01
C LYS A 84 -0.62 -15.03 4.65
N HIS A 85 0.22 -14.31 3.91
CA HIS A 85 0.88 -13.10 4.41
C HIS A 85 -0.10 -11.94 4.58
N TYR A 86 -1.06 -11.76 3.66
CA TYR A 86 -2.04 -10.66 3.74
C TYR A 86 -3.26 -10.98 4.62
N ALA A 87 -3.67 -12.25 4.68
CA ALA A 87 -4.85 -12.74 5.37
C ALA A 87 -4.58 -14.17 5.92
N PRO A 88 -3.86 -14.30 7.05
CA PRO A 88 -3.44 -15.60 7.60
C PRO A 88 -4.61 -16.51 8.02
N ALA A 89 -5.79 -15.94 8.27
CA ALA A 89 -7.02 -16.67 8.63
C ALA A 89 -8.01 -16.79 7.46
N HIS A 90 -7.56 -16.66 6.20
CA HIS A 90 -8.48 -16.71 5.05
C HIS A 90 -8.94 -18.16 4.76
N PRO A 91 -10.26 -18.41 4.58
CA PRO A 91 -10.81 -19.76 4.36
C PRO A 91 -10.31 -20.41 3.06
N ALA A 92 -9.92 -19.60 2.07
CA ALA A 92 -9.29 -20.08 0.82
C ALA A 92 -7.94 -20.82 1.05
N LEU A 93 -7.29 -20.66 2.21
CA LEU A 93 -6.04 -21.37 2.53
C LEU A 93 -6.27 -22.84 2.90
N THR A 94 -7.40 -23.14 3.55
CA THR A 94 -7.85 -24.49 3.92
C THR A 94 -8.75 -25.13 2.86
N ALA A 95 -9.17 -24.34 1.86
CA ALA A 95 -10.04 -24.79 0.79
C ALA A 95 -9.37 -25.81 -0.16
N SER A 96 -10.20 -26.69 -0.73
CA SER A 96 -9.77 -27.66 -1.74
C SER A 96 -9.29 -26.97 -3.02
N THR A 97 -8.53 -27.66 -3.88
CA THR A 97 -8.01 -27.10 -5.14
C THR A 97 -9.11 -26.50 -6.02
N ALA A 98 -10.31 -27.11 -6.03
CA ALA A 98 -11.46 -26.62 -6.80
C ALA A 98 -12.04 -25.31 -6.22
N GLN A 99 -12.22 -25.23 -4.91
CA GLN A 99 -12.68 -24.01 -4.24
C GLN A 99 -11.65 -22.87 -4.36
N TRP A 100 -10.36 -23.21 -4.30
CA TRP A 100 -9.27 -22.29 -4.55
C TRP A 100 -9.31 -21.73 -5.98
N GLN A 101 -9.56 -22.58 -6.99
CA GLN A 101 -9.73 -22.16 -8.37
C GLN A 101 -10.92 -21.21 -8.54
N ILE A 102 -12.07 -21.53 -7.94
CA ILE A 102 -13.26 -20.67 -7.98
C ILE A 102 -12.94 -19.30 -7.36
N PHE A 103 -12.29 -19.28 -6.20
CA PHE A 103 -11.88 -18.04 -5.55
C PHE A 103 -10.94 -17.20 -6.43
N LEU A 104 -9.93 -17.81 -7.06
CA LEU A 104 -9.04 -17.11 -7.98
C LEU A 104 -9.81 -16.54 -9.19
N GLN A 105 -10.75 -17.31 -9.75
CA GLN A 105 -11.57 -16.88 -10.88
C GLN A 105 -12.50 -15.71 -10.51
N GLN A 106 -13.04 -15.70 -9.29
CA GLN A 106 -13.87 -14.59 -8.77
C GLN A 106 -13.07 -13.29 -8.62
N GLN A 107 -11.79 -13.38 -8.24
CA GLN A 107 -10.92 -12.20 -8.12
C GLN A 107 -10.50 -11.63 -9.48
N LEU A 108 -10.50 -12.44 -10.54
CA LEU A 108 -10.08 -11.99 -11.87
C LEU A 108 -10.96 -12.62 -12.97
N PRO A 109 -12.24 -12.21 -13.07
CA PRO A 109 -13.20 -12.78 -14.02
C PRO A 109 -12.82 -12.51 -15.49
N ALA A 110 -11.97 -11.52 -15.74
CA ALA A 110 -11.55 -11.11 -17.07
C ALA A 110 -10.62 -12.10 -17.79
N LYS A 111 -10.06 -13.09 -17.08
CA LYS A 111 -9.21 -14.11 -17.72
C LYS A 111 -9.64 -15.50 -17.26
N PRO A 112 -9.98 -16.41 -18.19
CA PRO A 112 -10.31 -17.78 -17.83
C PRO A 112 -9.07 -18.48 -17.26
N LEU A 113 -9.22 -19.09 -16.09
CA LEU A 113 -8.18 -19.88 -15.45
C LEU A 113 -8.25 -21.33 -16.01
N PRO A 114 -7.14 -21.89 -16.51
CA PRO A 114 -7.09 -23.32 -16.84
C PRO A 114 -7.32 -24.16 -15.58
N LEU A 115 -7.78 -25.40 -15.76
CA LEU A 115 -8.15 -26.30 -14.69
C LEU A 115 -6.91 -26.63 -13.83
N LEU A 116 -6.87 -26.10 -12.61
CA LEU A 116 -5.69 -26.19 -11.74
C LEU A 116 -5.37 -27.63 -11.34
N THR A 117 -6.38 -28.49 -11.28
CA THR A 117 -6.22 -29.91 -10.94
C THR A 117 -5.38 -30.64 -11.99
N GLU A 118 -5.62 -30.38 -13.27
CA GLU A 118 -4.84 -30.99 -14.36
C GLU A 118 -3.42 -30.38 -14.39
N LEU A 119 -3.33 -29.06 -14.29
CA LEU A 119 -2.06 -28.33 -14.31
C LEU A 119 -1.10 -28.70 -13.16
N LEU A 120 -1.62 -29.03 -11.98
CA LEU A 120 -0.81 -29.31 -10.78
C LEU A 120 -0.43 -30.78 -10.62
N TYR A 121 -1.28 -31.71 -11.10
CA TYR A 121 -1.12 -33.14 -10.88
C TYR A 121 -0.75 -33.92 -12.14
N GLN A 122 -0.93 -33.34 -13.33
CA GLN A 122 -0.59 -33.97 -14.59
C GLN A 122 0.81 -33.55 -15.01
N ALA A 123 1.77 -34.47 -14.89
CA ALA A 123 3.14 -34.29 -15.36
C ALA A 123 3.18 -34.39 -16.89
N GLY A 124 2.72 -33.36 -17.59
CA GLY A 124 2.70 -33.29 -19.05
C GLY A 124 3.07 -31.90 -19.56
N PRO A 125 3.76 -31.77 -20.70
CA PRO A 125 4.28 -30.51 -21.22
C PRO A 125 3.18 -29.72 -21.93
N ASP A 126 2.09 -29.38 -21.22
CA ASP A 126 1.13 -28.41 -21.74
C ASP A 126 1.64 -27.00 -21.46
N ASN A 127 2.74 -26.66 -22.16
CA ASN A 127 3.47 -25.40 -22.01
C ASN A 127 2.55 -24.18 -22.21
N GLN A 128 1.49 -24.32 -23.00
CA GLN A 128 0.51 -23.25 -23.21
C GLN A 128 -0.33 -23.00 -21.96
N GLN A 129 -0.86 -24.04 -21.32
CA GLN A 129 -1.63 -23.89 -20.08
C GLN A 129 -0.76 -23.34 -18.95
N ASN A 130 0.48 -23.81 -18.85
CA ASN A 130 1.47 -23.32 -17.90
C ASN A 130 1.79 -21.83 -18.09
N GLN A 131 1.98 -21.38 -19.34
CA GLN A 131 2.15 -19.96 -19.64
C GLN A 131 0.89 -19.13 -19.37
N GLN A 132 -0.30 -19.67 -19.67
CA GLN A 132 -1.56 -19.00 -19.36
C GLN A 132 -1.72 -18.80 -17.84
N PHE A 133 -1.39 -19.83 -17.06
CA PHE A 133 -1.39 -19.77 -15.60
C PHE A 133 -0.36 -18.77 -15.06
N TYR A 134 0.86 -18.76 -15.61
CA TYR A 134 1.89 -17.78 -15.25
C TYR A 134 1.40 -16.35 -15.49
N GLN A 135 0.85 -16.07 -16.67
CA GLN A 135 0.33 -14.74 -17.00
C GLN A 135 -0.89 -14.36 -16.15
N PHE A 136 -1.72 -15.34 -15.78
CA PHE A 136 -2.82 -15.13 -14.84
C PHE A 136 -2.27 -14.74 -13.46
N ALA A 137 -1.33 -15.52 -12.92
CA ALA A 137 -0.68 -15.27 -11.64
C ALA A 137 -0.01 -13.88 -11.61
N GLN A 138 0.65 -13.49 -12.70
CA GLN A 138 1.28 -12.19 -12.84
C GLN A 138 0.24 -11.06 -12.78
N ARG A 139 -0.83 -11.14 -13.58
CA ARG A 139 -1.90 -10.13 -13.57
C ARG A 139 -2.63 -10.10 -12.24
N TRP A 140 -2.90 -11.24 -11.64
CA TRP A 140 -3.54 -11.34 -10.34
C TRP A 140 -2.68 -10.67 -9.26
N LEU A 141 -1.38 -10.96 -9.19
CA LEU A 141 -0.47 -10.27 -8.26
C LEU A 141 -0.41 -8.75 -8.53
N GLN A 142 -0.45 -8.32 -9.80
CA GLN A 142 -0.49 -6.90 -10.17
C GLN A 142 -1.81 -6.21 -9.81
N GLN A 143 -2.94 -6.90 -9.91
CA GLN A 143 -4.26 -6.39 -9.57
C GLN A 143 -4.65 -6.66 -8.11
N LEU A 144 -3.83 -7.42 -7.38
CA LEU A 144 -4.07 -7.74 -5.97
C LEU A 144 -4.23 -6.45 -5.17
N GLN A 145 -5.44 -6.25 -4.65
CA GLN A 145 -5.76 -5.21 -3.70
C GLN A 145 -6.01 -5.88 -2.34
N PRO A 146 -5.30 -5.50 -1.27
CA PRO A 146 -5.52 -6.10 0.03
C PRO A 146 -6.93 -5.84 0.58
N ALA A 147 -7.62 -4.80 0.10
CA ALA A 147 -9.00 -4.52 0.44
C ALA A 147 -9.95 -5.64 -0.05
N THR A 148 -9.74 -6.21 -1.23
CA THR A 148 -10.61 -7.27 -1.76
C THR A 148 -10.46 -8.57 -0.97
N LEU A 149 -9.25 -8.88 -0.50
CA LEU A 149 -8.99 -10.03 0.38
C LEU A 149 -9.65 -9.87 1.76
N ALA A 150 -9.73 -8.65 2.28
CA ALA A 150 -10.42 -8.36 3.53
C ALA A 150 -11.95 -8.42 3.37
N ASP A 151 -12.47 -8.05 2.20
CA ASP A 151 -13.91 -8.08 1.90
C ASP A 151 -14.42 -9.51 1.67
N SER A 152 -13.62 -10.37 1.03
CA SER A 152 -13.92 -11.79 0.89
C SER A 152 -14.10 -12.49 2.25
N ARG A 153 -13.38 -12.05 3.29
CA ARG A 153 -13.60 -12.54 4.67
C ARG A 153 -15.00 -12.17 5.19
N ARG A 154 -15.49 -10.96 4.90
CA ARG A 154 -16.82 -10.50 5.34
C ARG A 154 -17.93 -11.27 4.64
N GLN A 155 -17.78 -11.56 3.35
CA GLN A 155 -18.78 -12.33 2.60
C GLN A 155 -18.91 -13.77 3.12
N VAL A 156 -17.80 -14.46 3.39
CA VAL A 156 -17.84 -15.84 3.91
C VAL A 156 -18.47 -15.88 5.32
N LEU A 157 -18.13 -14.93 6.18
CA LEU A 157 -18.77 -14.83 7.51
C LEU A 157 -20.27 -14.50 7.42
N ALA A 158 -20.68 -13.70 6.43
CA ALA A 158 -22.08 -13.34 6.24
C ALA A 158 -22.92 -14.53 5.75
N GLU A 159 -22.38 -15.38 4.87
CA GLU A 159 -23.03 -16.63 4.47
C GLU A 159 -23.13 -17.62 5.64
N GLU A 160 -22.10 -17.73 6.50
CA GLU A 160 -22.13 -18.62 7.67
C GLU A 160 -23.14 -18.17 8.74
N THR A 161 -23.40 -16.87 8.86
CA THR A 161 -24.44 -16.34 9.76
C THR A 161 -25.86 -16.38 9.18
N ALA A 162 -26.02 -16.64 7.88
CA ALA A 162 -27.33 -16.71 7.23
C ALA A 162 -27.96 -18.12 7.26
N ASP A 163 -27.21 -19.12 7.73
CA ASP A 163 -27.64 -20.53 7.84
C ASP A 163 -28.02 -20.93 9.29
N VAL A 164 -28.16 -19.96 10.21
CA VAL A 164 -28.59 -20.15 11.62
C VAL A 164 -29.93 -19.47 11.86
#